data_AF-A0A3N1AS55-F1
#
_entry.id   AF-A0A3N1AS55-F1
#
_cell.length_a   1.000
_cell.length_b   1.000
_cell.length_c   1.000
_cell.angle_alpha   90.00
_cell.angle_beta   90.00
_cell.angle_gamma   90.00
#
_symmetry.space_group_name_H-M   'P 1'
#
loop_
_entity.id
_entity.type
_entity.pdbx_description
1 polymer ?
#
loop_
_entity_poly.entity_id
_entity_poly.type
_entity_poly.pdbx_seq_one_letter_code
_entity_poly.pdbx_strand_id
1 'polypeptide(L)'
;MSGPVVTFLVAEIAVEPGWAVGAVRRGDDVIDRDVLVGGDGDPQAPGSALAGSLRAHLARQSTVADLDETLMGPRPPKDRDEATALTASRLWLLGTRFVPAGPPADIDQAAQPPAATGSELVEIVGQTAIDPQRRAAATSKLRRSRTVAVGGTVHAYLRHDGELDEAHLAVLAGWRPAIGRDRSTGGGRATLRTLRVGKLDLGTPDGLRTWLELDGPALVEAVVGTGRALTGPDEVEPYLSVRLQIVDGLLIGGGKQDKAAVSRTRRGQPIVPGSAWKGVFRSRIEYILRSLHGDEPPAEVLCPVDDRCDGVERLCWVCHLFGTPGRRGLLAFRDSVIETPTTAGRTQVGIDRVTGGARDQLLFSSRPVVDGTLTLRIDSLDPDGRHGPVDAVGPTPGWARTVLSHVLRDLDDGLIGIGSRVSRGLGGVRVVDPQIPTPLPPVLSQNTQEVTG
;
A
#
# COMPACT_ATOMS: atom_id res chain seq x y z
N MET A 1 3.45 20.77 -45.55
CA MET A 1 3.43 19.51 -44.78
C MET A 1 3.91 19.86 -43.40
N SER A 2 3.07 19.71 -42.36
CA SER A 2 3.50 19.97 -40.98
C SER A 2 4.64 19.01 -40.63
N GLY A 3 5.70 19.50 -39.99
CA GLY A 3 6.83 18.66 -39.58
C GLY A 3 6.44 17.61 -38.54
N PRO A 4 7.31 16.62 -38.25
CA PRO A 4 7.04 15.65 -37.21
C PRO A 4 7.05 16.34 -35.84
N VAL A 5 5.92 16.25 -35.13
CA VAL A 5 5.77 16.77 -33.76
C VAL A 5 5.99 15.65 -32.75
N VAL A 6 6.73 15.95 -31.69
CA VAL A 6 6.94 15.07 -30.54
C VAL A 6 6.35 15.73 -29.30
N THR A 7 5.56 15.00 -28.51
CA THR A 7 5.03 15.50 -27.24
C THR A 7 5.83 14.92 -26.09
N PHE A 8 6.34 15.77 -25.21
CA PHE A 8 7.02 15.36 -23.98
C PHE A 8 6.11 15.56 -22.77
N LEU A 9 6.20 14.65 -21.80
CA LEU A 9 5.48 14.77 -20.54
C LEU A 9 6.38 14.48 -19.34
N VAL A 10 6.14 15.20 -18.25
CA VAL A 10 6.70 14.88 -16.93
C VAL A 10 5.55 14.66 -15.96
N ALA A 11 5.43 13.43 -15.48
CA ALA A 11 4.48 13.06 -14.44
C ALA A 11 5.15 13.16 -13.07
N GLU A 12 4.65 14.06 -12.22
CA GLU A 12 5.14 14.24 -10.85
C GLU A 12 4.30 13.41 -9.89
N ILE A 13 4.87 12.29 -9.44
CA ILE A 13 4.18 11.28 -8.68
C ILE A 13 4.64 11.35 -7.22
N ALA A 14 3.78 11.83 -6.33
CA ALA A 14 4.03 11.78 -4.90
C ALA A 14 3.95 10.34 -4.41
N VAL A 15 4.96 9.88 -3.66
CA VAL A 15 5.02 8.55 -3.05
C VAL A 15 5.09 8.64 -1.54
N GLU A 16 4.40 7.73 -0.87
CA GLU A 16 4.43 7.63 0.58
C GLU A 16 5.56 6.71 1.07
N PRO A 17 6.07 6.92 2.30
CA PRO A 17 7.04 6.02 2.91
C PRO A 17 6.57 4.56 2.93
N GLY A 18 7.52 3.62 2.88
CA GLY A 18 7.27 2.17 2.87
C GLY A 18 7.09 1.57 1.48
N TRP A 19 7.27 2.34 0.41
CA TRP A 19 7.27 1.82 -0.95
C TRP A 19 8.51 0.95 -1.23
N ALA A 20 8.37 -0.01 -2.13
CA ALA A 20 9.47 -0.86 -2.56
C ALA A 20 9.20 -1.44 -3.95
N VAL A 21 10.16 -1.33 -4.86
CA VAL A 21 10.18 -2.10 -6.10
C VAL A 21 11.16 -3.26 -5.93
N GLY A 22 10.76 -4.46 -6.37
CA GLY A 22 11.58 -5.65 -6.20
C GLY A 22 12.89 -5.56 -6.98
N ALA A 23 13.96 -6.07 -6.39
CA ALA A 23 15.26 -6.24 -7.03
C ALA A 23 15.79 -7.67 -6.82
N VAL A 24 16.77 -8.05 -7.63
CA VAL A 24 17.54 -9.29 -7.43
C VAL A 24 18.25 -9.19 -6.07
N ARG A 25 18.23 -10.27 -5.29
CA ARG A 25 18.87 -10.32 -3.96
C ARG A 25 20.36 -9.98 -4.08
N ARG A 26 20.84 -9.05 -3.23
CA ARG A 26 22.25 -8.61 -3.20
C ARG A 26 23.17 -9.48 -2.34
N GLY A 27 22.89 -10.79 -2.21
CA GLY A 27 23.75 -11.73 -1.47
C GLY A 27 23.68 -11.63 0.07
N ASP A 28 22.71 -10.90 0.61
CA ASP A 28 22.42 -10.88 2.06
C ASP A 28 21.41 -11.98 2.39
N ASP A 29 21.89 -13.12 2.89
CA ASP A 29 21.09 -14.32 3.20
C ASP A 29 19.98 -14.06 4.23
N VAL A 30 20.05 -12.93 4.95
CA VAL A 30 19.09 -12.55 5.98
C VAL A 30 17.92 -11.75 5.38
N ILE A 31 18.03 -11.24 4.15
CA ILE A 31 17.02 -10.41 3.50
C ILE A 31 16.28 -11.20 2.42
N ASP A 32 15.00 -11.47 2.70
CA ASP A 32 14.16 -12.24 1.80
C ASP A 32 13.78 -11.47 0.54
N ARG A 33 13.59 -10.14 0.67
CA ARG A 33 13.21 -9.26 -0.45
C ARG A 33 14.01 -7.98 -0.41
N ASP A 34 14.71 -7.72 -1.50
CA ASP A 34 15.44 -6.48 -1.67
C ASP A 34 14.55 -5.35 -2.23
N VAL A 35 15.14 -4.16 -2.31
CA VAL A 35 14.59 -2.99 -2.99
C VAL A 35 15.51 -2.55 -4.12
N LEU A 36 14.93 -2.09 -5.23
CA LEU A 36 15.70 -1.56 -6.34
C LEU A 36 16.32 -0.21 -5.97
N VAL A 37 17.64 -0.12 -6.16
CA VAL A 37 18.39 1.13 -6.05
C VAL A 37 19.28 1.29 -7.29
N GLY A 38 19.57 2.55 -7.64
CA GLY A 38 20.40 2.93 -8.77
C GLY A 38 21.88 2.62 -8.56
N GLY A 39 22.70 2.98 -9.56
CA GLY A 39 24.17 2.87 -9.46
C GLY A 39 24.79 3.82 -8.43
N ASP A 40 24.07 4.90 -8.12
CA ASP A 40 24.33 5.86 -7.04
C ASP A 40 23.90 5.35 -5.64
N GLY A 41 23.17 4.24 -5.59
CA GLY A 41 22.63 3.66 -4.35
C GLY A 41 21.29 4.24 -3.91
N ASP A 42 20.72 5.21 -4.66
CA ASP A 42 19.43 5.81 -4.33
C ASP A 42 18.27 4.90 -4.74
N PRO A 43 17.15 4.88 -3.99
CA PRO A 43 15.97 4.11 -4.37
C PRO A 43 15.43 4.49 -5.75
N GLN A 44 15.11 3.47 -6.55
CA GLN A 44 14.63 3.65 -7.93
C GLN A 44 13.27 2.99 -8.14
N ALA A 45 12.38 3.71 -8.80
CA ALA A 45 11.12 3.17 -9.31
C ALA A 45 11.24 3.04 -10.84
N PRO A 46 11.61 1.87 -11.38
CA PRO A 46 11.96 1.74 -12.78
C PRO A 46 10.76 2.03 -13.68
N GLY A 47 11.04 2.51 -14.90
CA GLY A 47 9.99 2.82 -15.86
C GLY A 47 9.02 1.65 -16.05
N SER A 48 9.51 0.42 -16.19
CA SER A 48 8.67 -0.77 -16.35
C SER A 48 7.62 -0.96 -15.23
N ALA A 49 7.92 -0.59 -13.98
CA ALA A 49 6.97 -0.66 -12.87
C ALA A 49 5.80 0.34 -13.03
N LEU A 50 6.12 1.55 -13.48
CA LEU A 50 5.12 2.59 -13.76
C LEU A 50 4.36 2.30 -15.06
N ALA A 51 5.03 1.78 -16.09
CA ALA A 51 4.43 1.44 -17.38
C ALA A 51 3.32 0.41 -17.21
N GLY A 52 3.52 -0.63 -16.40
CA GLY A 52 2.47 -1.58 -16.07
C GLY A 52 1.29 -0.93 -15.34
N SER A 53 1.55 0.00 -14.43
CA SER A 53 0.50 0.75 -13.72
C SER A 53 -0.25 1.72 -14.64
N LEU A 54 0.42 2.37 -15.57
CA LEU A 54 -0.18 3.27 -16.55
C LEU A 54 -1.00 2.49 -17.56
N ARG A 55 -0.47 1.41 -18.11
CA ARG A 55 -1.18 0.52 -19.03
C ARG A 55 -2.47 -0.01 -18.40
N ALA A 56 -2.38 -0.44 -17.14
CA ALA A 56 -3.56 -0.88 -16.39
C ALA A 56 -4.57 0.25 -16.15
N HIS A 57 -4.16 1.53 -16.13
CA HIS A 57 -5.07 2.67 -16.05
C HIS A 57 -5.71 2.99 -17.41
N LEU A 58 -4.94 2.93 -18.50
CA LEU A 58 -5.44 3.15 -19.86
C LEU A 58 -6.45 2.08 -20.27
N ALA A 59 -6.19 0.81 -19.97
CA ALA A 59 -7.12 -0.29 -20.20
C ALA A 59 -8.43 -0.15 -19.40
N ARG A 60 -8.45 0.75 -18.40
CA ARG A 60 -9.64 1.04 -17.59
C ARG A 60 -10.49 2.20 -18.12
N GLN A 61 -10.12 2.82 -19.22
CA GLN A 61 -10.93 3.89 -19.78
C GLN A 61 -11.95 3.30 -20.74
N SER A 62 -13.23 3.51 -20.46
CA SER A 62 -14.34 3.11 -21.34
C SER A 62 -14.64 4.14 -22.43
N THR A 63 -14.09 5.36 -22.29
CA THR A 63 -14.32 6.48 -23.20
C THR A 63 -13.57 6.33 -24.53
N VAL A 64 -12.46 5.58 -24.54
CA VAL A 64 -11.65 5.31 -25.74
C VAL A 64 -11.26 3.83 -25.74
N ALA A 65 -11.75 3.08 -26.72
CA ALA A 65 -11.44 1.66 -26.86
C ALA A 65 -9.93 1.43 -27.13
N ASP A 66 -9.38 0.37 -26.55
CA ASP A 66 -8.01 -0.13 -26.79
C ASP A 66 -6.91 0.92 -26.66
N LEU A 67 -7.12 1.89 -25.76
CA LEU A 67 -6.20 3.00 -25.56
C LEU A 67 -4.84 2.54 -25.01
N ASP A 68 -4.83 1.47 -24.21
CA ASP A 68 -3.59 0.86 -23.72
C ASP A 68 -2.74 0.31 -24.86
N GLU A 69 -3.36 -0.28 -25.89
CA GLU A 69 -2.65 -0.81 -27.05
C GLU A 69 -2.28 0.29 -28.05
N THR A 70 -3.16 1.28 -28.24
CA THR A 70 -2.93 2.41 -29.14
C THR A 70 -1.76 3.29 -28.68
N LEU A 71 -1.69 3.59 -27.38
CA LEU A 71 -0.61 4.41 -26.82
C LEU A 71 0.62 3.58 -26.47
N MET A 72 0.46 2.45 -25.77
CA MET A 72 1.58 1.69 -25.21
C MET A 72 1.98 0.46 -26.05
N GLY A 73 1.43 0.33 -27.26
CA GLY A 73 1.71 -0.77 -28.18
C GLY A 73 0.98 -2.06 -27.84
N PRO A 74 0.93 -3.04 -28.75
CA PRO A 74 0.20 -4.30 -28.58
C PRO A 74 0.71 -5.14 -27.40
N ARG A 75 -0.13 -6.08 -26.95
CA ARG A 75 0.23 -7.04 -25.89
C ARG A 75 1.25 -8.06 -26.40
N PRO A 76 1.99 -8.73 -25.50
CA PRO A 76 2.88 -9.82 -25.91
C PRO A 76 2.11 -10.86 -26.73
N PRO A 77 2.63 -11.25 -27.91
CA PRO A 77 1.94 -12.15 -28.81
C PRO A 77 1.89 -13.57 -28.23
N LYS A 78 0.83 -14.31 -28.52
CA LYS A 78 0.67 -15.72 -28.12
C LYS A 78 1.22 -16.69 -29.15
N ASP A 79 1.33 -16.26 -30.40
CA ASP A 79 1.84 -17.05 -31.51
C ASP A 79 2.70 -16.20 -32.46
N ARG A 80 3.23 -16.86 -33.50
CA ARG A 80 4.11 -16.22 -34.49
C ARG A 80 3.38 -15.22 -35.37
N ASP A 81 2.10 -15.42 -35.63
CA ASP A 81 1.35 -14.56 -36.53
C ASP A 81 1.05 -13.23 -35.81
N GLU A 82 0.63 -13.28 -34.54
CA GLU A 82 0.50 -12.09 -33.68
C GLU A 82 1.82 -11.34 -33.52
N ALA A 83 2.97 -12.04 -33.46
CA ALA A 83 4.28 -11.41 -33.34
C ALA A 83 4.66 -10.55 -34.56
N THR A 84 4.17 -10.91 -35.76
CA THR A 84 4.42 -10.14 -36.99
C THR A 84 3.59 -8.85 -37.08
N ALA A 85 2.51 -8.74 -36.29
CA ALA A 85 1.65 -7.56 -36.23
C ALA A 85 2.08 -6.53 -35.16
N LEU A 86 3.19 -6.78 -34.45
CA LEU A 86 3.66 -5.89 -33.39
C LEU A 86 4.13 -4.54 -33.95
N THR A 87 3.61 -3.46 -33.37
CA THR A 87 4.03 -2.09 -33.66
C THR A 87 4.74 -1.49 -32.45
N ALA A 88 5.66 -0.57 -32.70
CA ALA A 88 6.31 0.15 -31.61
C ALA A 88 5.30 1.03 -30.87
N SER A 89 5.39 1.05 -29.53
CA SER A 89 4.59 1.93 -28.69
C SER A 89 4.79 3.39 -29.10
N ARG A 90 3.72 4.17 -29.18
CA ARG A 90 3.81 5.61 -29.45
C ARG A 90 4.15 6.40 -28.19
N LEU A 91 3.73 5.91 -27.02
CA LEU A 91 4.04 6.46 -25.71
C LEU A 91 5.19 5.66 -25.08
N TRP A 92 6.30 6.35 -24.85
CA TRP A 92 7.52 5.83 -24.27
C TRP A 92 7.70 6.39 -22.87
N LEU A 93 8.03 5.52 -21.94
CA LEU A 93 8.47 5.92 -20.60
C LEU A 93 9.99 5.85 -20.57
N LEU A 94 10.62 7.02 -20.67
CA LEU A 94 12.06 7.15 -20.91
C LEU A 94 12.88 6.80 -19.67
N GLY A 95 12.34 7.09 -18.49
CA GLY A 95 13.02 6.87 -17.22
C GLY A 95 12.32 7.59 -16.08
N THR A 96 12.88 7.43 -14.89
CA THR A 96 12.35 8.04 -13.67
C THR A 96 13.48 8.63 -12.83
N ARG A 97 13.14 9.60 -11.99
CA ARG A 97 14.03 10.13 -10.96
C ARG A 97 13.25 10.26 -9.66
N PHE A 98 13.77 9.68 -8.58
CA PHE A 98 13.20 9.88 -7.26
C PHE A 98 13.88 11.06 -6.57
N VAL A 99 13.07 11.94 -5.98
CA VAL A 99 13.51 13.05 -5.14
C VAL A 99 12.89 12.83 -3.76
N PRO A 100 13.69 12.50 -2.73
CA PRO A 100 13.17 12.27 -1.39
C PRO A 100 12.56 13.55 -0.82
N ALA A 101 11.47 13.42 -0.06
CA ALA A 101 10.91 14.55 0.66
C ALA A 101 11.93 15.03 1.72
N GLY A 102 12.08 16.35 1.85
CA GLY A 102 12.86 16.94 2.92
C GLY A 102 12.34 16.55 4.31
N PRO A 103 13.12 16.78 5.39
CA PRO A 103 12.64 16.57 6.74
C PRO A 103 11.38 17.41 7.00
N PRO A 104 10.43 16.93 7.84
CA PRO A 104 9.27 17.73 8.24
C PRO A 104 9.72 19.04 8.90
N ALA A 105 8.98 20.12 8.64
CA ALA A 105 9.34 21.49 9.03
C ALA A 105 9.46 21.71 10.56
N ASP A 106 8.92 20.79 11.37
CA ASP A 106 8.87 20.90 12.84
C ASP A 106 10.14 20.37 13.56
N ILE A 107 11.18 19.97 12.82
CA ILE A 107 12.48 19.58 13.42
C ILE A 107 13.40 20.79 13.41
N ASP A 108 13.85 21.20 14.60
CA ASP A 108 14.73 22.34 14.87
C ASP A 108 15.94 22.36 13.92
N GLN A 109 16.13 23.48 13.19
CA GLN A 109 17.09 23.56 12.08
C GLN A 109 18.55 23.43 12.52
N ALA A 110 18.84 23.70 13.79
CA ALA A 110 20.18 23.64 14.34
C ALA A 110 20.70 22.21 14.61
N ALA A 111 19.83 21.19 14.53
CA ALA A 111 20.16 19.79 14.80
C ALA A 111 19.97 18.86 13.58
N GLN A 112 20.01 19.42 12.36
CA GLN A 112 19.81 18.64 11.13
C GLN A 112 20.97 17.64 10.88
N PRO A 113 20.71 16.32 10.77
CA PRO A 113 21.59 15.43 10.04
C PRO A 113 21.58 15.81 8.55
N PRO A 114 22.67 15.54 7.79
CA PRO A 114 22.71 15.80 6.36
C PRO A 114 21.54 15.11 5.64
N ALA A 115 21.14 15.66 4.48
CA ALA A 115 20.10 15.06 3.65
C ALA A 115 20.48 13.59 3.36
N ALA A 116 19.66 12.66 3.86
CA ALA A 116 19.92 11.24 3.72
C ALA A 116 20.01 10.86 2.24
N THR A 117 21.11 10.22 1.84
CA THR A 117 21.36 9.75 0.48
C THR A 117 21.66 8.26 0.48
N GLY A 118 21.29 7.57 -0.59
CA GLY A 118 21.61 6.16 -0.80
C GLY A 118 20.96 5.23 0.23
N SER A 119 21.79 4.41 0.88
CA SER A 119 21.34 3.33 1.78
C SER A 119 20.59 3.81 3.02
N GLU A 120 20.76 5.08 3.43
CA GLU A 120 20.07 5.66 4.58
C GLU A 120 18.57 5.87 4.33
N LEU A 121 18.17 5.88 3.05
CA LEU A 121 16.77 5.96 2.64
C LEU A 121 16.03 4.62 2.75
N VAL A 122 16.74 3.52 3.04
CA VAL A 122 16.21 2.16 3.06
C VAL A 122 16.20 1.60 4.48
N GLU A 123 15.06 1.05 4.89
CA GLU A 123 14.90 0.34 6.16
C GLU A 123 14.61 -1.14 5.95
N ILE A 124 14.98 -1.98 6.93
CA ILE A 124 14.66 -3.41 6.94
C ILE A 124 13.44 -3.63 7.82
N VAL A 125 12.36 -4.12 7.21
CA VAL A 125 11.11 -4.43 7.88
C VAL A 125 10.94 -5.95 7.98
N GLY A 126 10.81 -6.45 9.20
CA GLY A 126 10.42 -7.84 9.47
C GLY A 126 8.89 -7.99 9.50
N GLN A 127 8.36 -9.05 8.91
CA GLN A 127 6.94 -9.43 8.99
C GLN A 127 6.84 -10.93 9.23
N THR A 128 5.90 -11.35 10.07
CA THR A 128 5.65 -12.77 10.33
C THR A 128 4.16 -13.03 10.28
N ALA A 129 3.75 -14.12 9.63
CA ALA A 129 2.36 -14.57 9.67
C ALA A 129 2.01 -15.09 11.07
N ILE A 130 0.77 -14.89 11.52
CA ILE A 130 0.25 -15.47 12.75
C ILE A 130 -0.57 -16.71 12.39
N ASP A 131 -0.31 -17.79 13.11
CA ASP A 131 -1.08 -19.02 13.03
C ASP A 131 -2.46 -18.80 13.67
N PRO A 132 -3.55 -19.00 12.91
CA PRO A 132 -4.90 -18.68 13.39
C PRO A 132 -5.38 -19.62 14.50
N GLN A 133 -4.88 -20.86 14.56
CA GLN A 133 -5.25 -21.83 15.60
C GLN A 133 -4.44 -21.61 16.87
N ARG A 134 -3.11 -21.52 16.74
CA ARG A 134 -2.19 -21.38 17.88
C ARG A 134 -2.11 -19.94 18.42
N ARG A 135 -2.58 -18.96 17.64
CA ARG A 135 -2.46 -17.51 17.92
C ARG A 135 -1.02 -17.10 18.23
N ALA A 136 -0.07 -17.74 17.56
CA ALA A 136 1.36 -17.56 17.71
C ALA A 136 2.01 -17.30 16.36
N ALA A 137 3.28 -16.86 16.35
CA ALA A 137 4.03 -16.74 15.10
C ALA A 137 4.03 -18.09 14.34
N ALA A 138 3.65 -18.04 13.06
CA ALA A 138 3.72 -19.19 12.19
C ALA A 138 5.19 -19.57 11.94
N THR A 139 5.48 -20.86 12.06
CA THR A 139 6.82 -21.40 11.88
C THR A 139 7.34 -21.07 10.49
N SER A 140 8.62 -20.65 10.39
CA SER A 140 9.31 -20.31 9.14
C SER A 140 8.60 -19.27 8.24
N LYS A 141 7.69 -18.46 8.78
CA LYS A 141 7.02 -17.36 8.05
C LYS A 141 7.58 -15.98 8.36
N LEU A 142 8.70 -15.88 9.09
CA LEU A 142 9.39 -14.60 9.27
C LEU A 142 10.03 -14.21 7.93
N ARG A 143 9.70 -13.01 7.47
CA ARG A 143 10.18 -12.43 6.23
C ARG A 143 10.78 -11.06 6.50
N ARG A 144 12.03 -10.83 6.07
CA ARG A 144 12.70 -9.52 6.15
C ARG A 144 12.74 -8.89 4.77
N SER A 145 12.25 -7.65 4.67
CA SER A 145 12.14 -6.93 3.41
C SER A 145 12.79 -5.56 3.54
N ARG A 146 13.58 -5.15 2.55
CA ARG A 146 13.99 -3.75 2.41
C ARG A 146 12.84 -2.92 1.82
N THR A 147 12.63 -1.74 2.36
CA THR A 147 11.64 -0.76 1.91
C THR A 147 12.22 0.64 2.01
N VAL A 148 11.74 1.56 1.19
CA VAL A 148 12.16 2.96 1.24
C VAL A 148 11.47 3.63 2.42
N ALA A 149 12.23 4.09 3.41
CA ALA A 149 11.73 4.65 4.67
C ALA A 149 11.09 6.03 4.50
N VAL A 150 11.14 6.59 3.30
CA VAL A 150 10.89 8.00 3.01
C VAL A 150 9.89 8.14 1.86
N GLY A 151 9.01 9.13 1.98
CA GLY A 151 8.20 9.59 0.86
C GLY A 151 8.99 10.56 -0.01
N GLY A 152 8.36 11.07 -1.06
CA GLY A 152 8.99 12.02 -1.97
C GLY A 152 8.24 12.12 -3.28
N THR A 153 8.93 12.60 -4.31
CA THR A 153 8.37 12.74 -5.65
C THR A 153 9.16 11.90 -6.62
N VAL A 154 8.48 11.03 -7.36
CA VAL A 154 9.03 10.33 -8.52
C VAL A 154 8.65 11.14 -9.76
N HIS A 155 9.64 11.71 -10.43
CA HIS A 155 9.47 12.33 -11.75
C HIS A 155 9.58 11.22 -12.79
N ALA A 156 8.49 10.97 -13.52
CA ALA A 156 8.48 10.05 -14.64
C ALA A 156 8.52 10.86 -15.95
N TYR A 157 9.51 10.58 -16.80
CA TYR A 157 9.70 11.27 -18.06
C TYR A 157 9.12 10.43 -19.20
N LEU A 158 8.21 11.01 -19.96
CA LEU A 158 7.51 10.35 -21.06
C LEU A 158 7.72 11.10 -22.38
N ARG A 159 7.70 10.35 -23.47
CA ARG A 159 7.66 10.87 -24.84
C ARG A 159 6.51 10.21 -25.59
N HIS A 160 5.73 11.00 -26.31
CA HIS A 160 4.76 10.51 -27.27
C HIS A 160 5.16 10.93 -28.68
N ASP A 161 5.21 9.94 -29.58
CA ASP A 161 5.54 10.14 -31.00
C ASP A 161 4.28 10.66 -31.73
N GLY A 162 4.17 11.98 -31.84
CA GLY A 162 3.01 12.70 -32.39
C GLY A 162 2.36 13.62 -31.36
N GLU A 163 1.20 14.18 -31.74
CA GLU A 163 0.39 15.01 -30.85
C GLU A 163 -0.57 14.16 -30.00
N LEU A 164 -0.79 14.62 -28.77
CA LEU A 164 -1.87 14.14 -27.90
C LEU A 164 -2.99 15.19 -27.89
N ASP A 165 -4.22 14.75 -28.16
CA ASP A 165 -5.39 15.60 -28.02
C ASP A 165 -5.84 15.75 -26.56
N GLU A 166 -6.85 16.58 -26.32
CA GLU A 166 -7.37 16.86 -24.99
C GLU A 166 -7.97 15.62 -24.29
N ALA A 167 -8.57 14.69 -25.03
CA ALA A 167 -9.15 13.49 -24.46
C ALA A 167 -8.06 12.54 -23.93
N HIS A 168 -6.99 12.36 -24.71
CA HIS A 168 -5.82 11.60 -24.30
C HIS A 168 -5.15 12.23 -23.07
N LEU A 169 -4.98 13.56 -23.08
CA LEU A 169 -4.36 14.28 -21.97
C LEU A 169 -5.19 14.21 -20.69
N ALA A 170 -6.52 14.31 -20.78
CA ALA A 170 -7.41 14.15 -19.63
C ALA A 170 -7.32 12.74 -19.03
N VAL A 171 -7.26 11.70 -19.86
CA VAL A 171 -7.06 10.32 -19.40
C VAL A 171 -5.72 10.15 -18.68
N LEU A 172 -4.63 10.68 -19.25
CA LEU A 172 -3.29 10.60 -18.65
C LEU A 172 -3.22 11.40 -17.33
N ALA A 173 -3.84 12.57 -17.28
CA ALA A 173 -3.92 13.39 -16.07
C ALA A 173 -4.79 12.73 -14.99
N GLY A 174 -5.76 11.89 -15.34
CA GLY A 174 -6.55 11.08 -14.41
C GLY A 174 -5.83 9.85 -13.85
N TRP A 175 -4.56 9.63 -14.21
CA TRP A 175 -3.82 8.43 -13.81
C TRP A 175 -3.63 8.33 -12.29
N ARG A 176 -4.00 7.18 -11.73
CA ARG A 176 -3.78 6.81 -10.33
C ARG A 176 -2.61 5.80 -10.23
N PRO A 177 -1.35 6.28 -10.09
CA PRO A 177 -0.18 5.42 -10.10
C PRO A 177 -0.14 4.50 -8.88
N ALA A 178 0.47 3.33 -9.05
CA ALA A 178 0.84 2.44 -7.96
C ALA A 178 2.27 1.94 -8.18
N ILE A 179 3.10 2.00 -7.14
CA ILE A 179 4.53 1.68 -7.26
C ILE A 179 4.86 0.41 -6.49
N GLY A 180 5.36 -0.59 -7.21
CA GLY A 180 5.98 -1.76 -6.62
C GLY A 180 5.01 -2.67 -5.84
N ARG A 181 5.45 -3.13 -4.67
CA ARG A 181 4.83 -4.25 -3.93
C ARG A 181 4.10 -3.82 -2.66
N ASP A 182 3.41 -4.78 -2.03
CA ASP A 182 2.73 -4.65 -0.73
C ASP A 182 1.62 -3.58 -0.68
N ARG A 183 0.98 -3.37 -1.84
CA ARG A 183 -0.06 -2.34 -2.11
C ARG A 183 -1.33 -2.41 -1.25
N SER A 184 -1.57 -3.53 -0.57
CA SER A 184 -2.74 -3.71 0.30
C SER A 184 -2.41 -3.63 1.79
N THR A 185 -1.14 -3.43 2.13
CA THR A 185 -0.61 -3.48 3.50
C THR A 185 0.33 -2.30 3.77
N GLY A 186 -0.03 -1.11 3.27
CA GLY A 186 0.70 0.14 3.51
C GLY A 186 1.78 0.49 2.48
N GLY A 187 2.18 -0.43 1.59
CA GLY A 187 3.24 -0.19 0.61
C GLY A 187 2.75 0.45 -0.70
N GLY A 188 3.66 1.12 -1.41
CA GLY A 188 3.50 1.41 -2.84
C GLY A 188 2.41 2.40 -3.23
N ARG A 189 1.92 3.21 -2.27
CA ARG A 189 0.97 4.28 -2.55
C ARG A 189 1.66 5.38 -3.33
N ALA A 190 0.98 5.83 -4.37
CA ALA A 190 1.42 6.94 -5.18
C ALA A 190 0.22 7.78 -5.62
N THR A 191 0.45 9.06 -5.88
CA THR A 191 -0.57 9.98 -6.39
C THR A 191 0.08 10.88 -7.41
N LEU A 192 -0.50 10.94 -8.61
CA LEU A 192 -0.10 11.90 -9.61
C LEU A 192 -0.51 13.29 -9.11
N ARG A 193 0.45 14.20 -8.94
CA ARG A 193 0.22 15.58 -8.50
C ARG A 193 0.01 16.48 -9.70
N THR A 194 0.94 16.40 -10.64
CA THR A 194 0.90 17.20 -11.87
C THR A 194 1.37 16.35 -13.05
N LEU A 195 0.84 16.67 -14.22
CA LEU A 195 1.31 16.18 -15.51
C LEU A 195 1.69 17.41 -16.36
N ARG A 196 2.99 17.67 -16.47
CA ARG A 196 3.51 18.74 -17.32
C ARG A 196 3.66 18.24 -18.74
N VAL A 197 3.24 19.02 -19.73
CA VAL A 197 3.14 18.61 -21.13
C VAL A 197 3.70 19.71 -22.02
N GLY A 198 4.62 19.37 -22.92
CA GLY A 198 5.19 20.28 -23.91
C GLY A 198 5.26 19.61 -25.28
N LYS A 199 5.18 20.42 -26.34
CA LYS A 199 5.28 19.96 -27.73
C LYS A 199 6.56 20.49 -28.35
N LEU A 200 7.22 19.64 -29.14
CA LEU A 200 8.39 19.99 -29.90
C LEU A 200 8.13 19.74 -31.39
N ASP A 201 8.13 20.81 -32.19
CA ASP A 201 7.99 20.73 -33.64
C ASP A 201 9.37 20.67 -34.31
N LEU A 202 9.74 19.48 -34.79
CA LEU A 202 11.01 19.24 -35.47
C LEU A 202 11.04 19.78 -36.91
N GLY A 203 9.91 20.29 -37.42
CA GLY A 203 9.86 21.04 -38.68
C GLY A 203 10.37 22.48 -38.56
N THR A 204 10.55 22.99 -37.33
CA THR A 204 11.05 24.34 -37.07
C THR A 204 12.56 24.33 -36.78
N PRO A 205 13.33 25.35 -37.20
CA PRO A 205 14.75 25.45 -36.86
C PRO A 205 15.02 25.44 -35.35
N ASP A 206 14.18 26.12 -34.55
CA ASP A 206 14.34 26.18 -33.10
C ASP A 206 14.02 24.84 -32.42
N GLY A 207 12.99 24.14 -32.90
CA GLY A 207 12.65 22.81 -32.40
C GLY A 207 13.72 21.78 -32.74
N LEU A 208 14.26 21.82 -33.96
CA LEU A 208 15.38 20.97 -34.37
C LEU A 208 16.66 21.26 -33.57
N ARG A 209 16.96 22.55 -33.32
CA ARG A 209 18.10 22.93 -32.48
C ARG A 209 17.96 22.36 -31.07
N THR A 210 16.80 22.56 -30.44
CA THR A 210 16.50 22.05 -29.10
C THR A 210 16.70 20.54 -29.02
N TRP A 211 16.23 19.79 -30.03
CA TRP A 211 16.40 18.34 -30.11
C TRP A 211 17.86 17.87 -30.24
N LEU A 212 18.69 18.62 -30.96
CA LEU A 212 20.08 18.26 -31.22
C LEU A 212 21.05 18.72 -30.13
N GLU A 213 20.75 19.83 -29.44
CA GLU A 213 21.64 20.44 -28.44
C GLU A 213 21.38 19.94 -27.00
N LEU A 214 20.15 19.52 -26.69
CA LEU A 214 19.78 19.03 -25.36
C LEU A 214 19.57 17.51 -25.36
N ASP A 215 19.88 16.87 -24.24
CA ASP A 215 19.67 15.44 -24.04
C ASP A 215 19.05 15.11 -22.67
N GLY A 216 18.61 13.85 -22.53
CA GLY A 216 18.11 13.30 -21.28
C GLY A 216 17.00 14.15 -20.63
N PRO A 217 17.03 14.31 -19.28
CA PRO A 217 16.07 15.14 -18.57
C PRO A 217 16.09 16.62 -18.99
N ALA A 218 17.24 17.16 -19.40
CA ALA A 218 17.36 18.58 -19.76
C ALA A 218 16.52 18.93 -20.99
N LEU A 219 16.53 18.06 -22.01
CA LEU A 219 15.65 18.19 -23.17
C LEU A 219 14.18 18.17 -22.76
N VAL A 220 13.77 17.17 -21.97
CA VAL A 220 12.37 17.01 -21.57
C VAL A 220 11.91 18.21 -20.77
N GLU A 221 12.68 18.64 -19.78
CA GLU A 221 12.36 19.78 -18.91
C GLU A 221 12.29 21.11 -19.67
N ALA A 222 13.19 21.34 -20.64
CA ALA A 222 13.13 22.54 -21.48
C ALA A 222 11.83 22.59 -22.32
N VAL A 223 11.40 21.45 -22.88
CA VAL A 223 10.19 21.37 -23.69
C VAL A 223 8.92 21.49 -22.84
N VAL A 224 8.83 20.80 -21.70
CA VAL A 224 7.64 20.90 -20.85
C VAL A 224 7.56 22.24 -20.11
N GLY A 225 8.69 22.92 -19.90
CA GLY A 225 8.76 24.22 -19.22
C GLY A 225 8.08 25.36 -19.98
N THR A 226 7.96 25.25 -21.32
CA THR A 226 7.21 26.20 -22.16
C THR A 226 5.78 25.74 -22.45
N GLY A 227 5.42 24.55 -21.96
CA GLY A 227 4.12 23.93 -22.18
C GLY A 227 3.10 24.29 -21.10
N ARG A 228 2.24 23.32 -20.77
CA ARG A 228 1.19 23.48 -19.75
C ARG A 228 1.28 22.39 -18.68
N ALA A 229 0.75 22.68 -17.50
CA ALA A 229 0.60 21.71 -16.42
C ALA A 229 -0.87 21.34 -16.23
N LEU A 230 -1.14 20.04 -16.13
CA LEU A 230 -2.45 19.49 -15.78
C LEU A 230 -2.38 18.99 -14.34
N THR A 231 -3.42 19.27 -13.56
CA THR A 231 -3.55 18.72 -12.20
C THR A 231 -3.87 17.24 -12.27
N GLY A 232 -3.25 16.45 -11.40
CA GLY A 232 -3.59 15.04 -11.22
C GLY A 232 -5.01 14.84 -10.65
N PRO A 233 -5.46 13.59 -10.52
CA PRO A 233 -6.81 13.31 -10.06
C PRO A 233 -6.97 13.64 -8.58
N ASP A 234 -8.18 14.03 -8.18
CA ASP A 234 -8.50 14.25 -6.78
C ASP A 234 -8.21 13.00 -5.92
N GLU A 235 -7.78 13.25 -4.69
CA GLU A 235 -7.58 12.19 -3.71
C GLU A 235 -8.93 11.53 -3.42
N VAL A 236 -8.98 10.20 -3.59
CA VAL A 236 -10.19 9.43 -3.27
C VAL A 236 -10.31 9.36 -1.76
N GLU A 237 -11.50 9.70 -1.28
CA GLU A 237 -11.84 9.54 0.13
C GLU A 237 -11.58 8.09 0.56
N PRO A 238 -10.99 7.90 1.74
CA PRO A 238 -10.79 6.57 2.26
C PRO A 238 -12.12 5.82 2.35
N TYR A 239 -12.07 4.51 2.08
CA TYR A 239 -13.24 3.66 2.30
C TYR A 239 -13.66 3.69 3.77
N LEU A 240 -12.70 3.75 4.69
CA LEU A 240 -12.93 3.95 6.11
C LEU A 240 -11.75 4.72 6.74
N SER A 241 -12.04 5.72 7.55
CA SER A 241 -11.05 6.47 8.33
C SER A 241 -11.57 6.66 9.75
N VAL A 242 -10.77 6.22 10.74
CA VAL A 242 -11.16 6.25 12.15
C VAL A 242 -9.97 6.65 13.01
N ARG A 243 -10.15 7.70 13.81
CA ARG A 243 -9.21 8.12 14.86
C ARG A 243 -9.40 7.27 16.10
N LEU A 244 -8.29 6.77 16.61
CA LEU A 244 -8.22 5.88 17.76
C LEU A 244 -7.29 6.46 18.83
N GLN A 245 -7.66 6.27 20.10
CA GLN A 245 -6.85 6.59 21.26
C GLN A 245 -6.25 5.30 21.85
N ILE A 246 -4.97 5.33 22.19
CA ILE A 246 -4.34 4.24 22.94
C ILE A 246 -4.82 4.30 24.39
N VAL A 247 -5.36 3.19 24.90
CA VAL A 247 -5.80 3.09 26.31
C VAL A 247 -5.03 2.02 27.07
N ASP A 248 -4.62 0.94 26.39
CA ASP A 248 -3.67 -0.02 26.93
C ASP A 248 -2.42 -0.03 26.05
N GLY A 249 -1.25 -0.07 26.68
CA GLY A 249 0.00 0.12 25.95
C GLY A 249 0.13 -0.76 24.70
N LEU A 250 0.48 -0.16 23.57
CA LEU A 250 0.69 -0.84 22.30
C LEU A 250 2.13 -1.33 22.18
N LEU A 251 2.28 -2.60 21.81
CA LEU A 251 3.57 -3.17 21.44
C LEU A 251 3.49 -3.89 20.09
N ILE A 252 3.97 -3.21 19.05
CA ILE A 252 4.00 -3.71 17.68
C ILE A 252 5.41 -4.20 17.35
N GLY A 253 5.59 -5.41 16.82
CA GLY A 253 6.90 -6.07 16.70
C GLY A 253 8.00 -5.23 16.01
N GLY A 254 8.76 -4.47 16.82
CA GLY A 254 9.88 -3.61 16.41
C GLY A 254 11.26 -4.14 16.78
N GLY A 255 11.35 -5.34 17.35
CA GLY A 255 12.61 -5.94 17.78
C GLY A 255 12.91 -5.69 19.26
N LYS A 256 14.20 -5.57 19.59
CA LYS A 256 14.68 -5.31 20.96
C LYS A 256 15.66 -4.15 20.97
N GLN A 257 15.56 -3.28 21.97
CA GLN A 257 16.53 -2.23 22.30
C GLN A 257 16.90 -2.39 23.78
N ASP A 258 18.19 -2.45 24.10
CA ASP A 258 18.69 -2.69 25.46
C ASP A 258 18.02 -3.89 26.15
N LYS A 259 17.87 -5.00 25.42
CA LYS A 259 17.14 -6.23 25.81
C LYS A 259 15.62 -6.06 26.02
N ALA A 260 15.08 -4.84 25.96
CA ALA A 260 13.65 -4.57 26.06
C ALA A 260 12.97 -4.65 24.69
N ALA A 261 11.79 -5.27 24.63
CA ALA A 261 10.98 -5.26 23.41
C ALA A 261 10.40 -3.86 23.16
N VAL A 262 10.57 -3.33 21.95
CA VAL A 262 10.11 -1.99 21.56
C VAL A 262 9.09 -2.04 20.44
N SER A 263 8.24 -1.01 20.37
CA SER A 263 7.30 -0.83 19.27
C SER A 263 8.04 -0.52 17.97
N ARG A 264 7.50 -1.03 16.86
CA ARG A 264 8.00 -0.75 15.53
C ARG A 264 7.94 0.75 15.25
N THR A 265 9.02 1.27 14.69
CA THR A 265 9.10 2.65 14.24
C THR A 265 9.37 2.74 12.75
N ARG A 266 9.01 3.87 12.15
CA ARG A 266 9.51 4.33 10.86
C ARG A 266 10.12 5.70 11.08
N ARG A 267 11.40 5.87 10.72
CA ARG A 267 12.18 7.11 11.00
C ARG A 267 12.08 7.55 12.48
N GLY A 268 12.10 6.59 13.41
CA GLY A 268 12.01 6.86 14.85
C GLY A 268 10.61 7.10 15.40
N GLN A 269 9.59 7.28 14.55
CA GLN A 269 8.20 7.43 14.99
C GLN A 269 7.51 6.06 15.10
N PRO A 270 6.89 5.71 16.24
CA PRO A 270 6.11 4.49 16.39
C PRO A 270 4.94 4.40 15.39
N ILE A 271 4.75 3.22 14.80
CA ILE A 271 3.67 2.97 13.83
C ILE A 271 2.93 1.65 14.12
N VAL A 272 1.67 1.59 13.71
CA VAL A 272 0.92 0.35 13.49
C VAL A 272 0.91 0.05 11.99
N PRO A 273 1.61 -0.99 11.51
CA PRO A 273 1.63 -1.31 10.09
C PRO A 273 0.25 -1.70 9.55
N GLY A 274 -0.02 -1.36 8.29
CA GLY A 274 -1.23 -1.78 7.57
C GLY A 274 -1.36 -3.30 7.51
N SER A 275 -0.25 -4.04 7.50
CA SER A 275 -0.28 -5.50 7.62
C SER A 275 -0.81 -6.00 8.97
N ALA A 276 -0.53 -5.28 10.06
CA ALA A 276 -1.04 -5.62 11.40
C ALA A 276 -2.56 -5.37 11.46
N TRP A 277 -3.01 -4.22 10.97
CA TRP A 277 -4.43 -3.92 10.82
C TRP A 277 -5.15 -4.95 9.98
N LYS A 278 -4.64 -5.21 8.78
CA LYS A 278 -5.22 -6.18 7.85
C LYS A 278 -5.35 -7.57 8.49
N GLY A 279 -4.36 -7.97 9.29
CA GLY A 279 -4.38 -9.24 10.02
C GLY A 279 -5.46 -9.29 11.11
N VAL A 280 -5.55 -8.26 11.95
CA VAL A 280 -6.57 -8.15 13.02
C VAL A 280 -7.97 -8.14 12.42
N PHE A 281 -8.20 -7.28 11.43
CA PHE A 281 -9.51 -7.17 10.78
C PHE A 281 -9.90 -8.46 10.07
N ARG A 282 -9.00 -9.05 9.29
CA ARG A 282 -9.29 -10.33 8.64
C ARG A 282 -9.66 -11.40 9.65
N SER A 283 -8.82 -11.59 10.68
CA SER A 283 -9.04 -12.63 11.69
C SER A 283 -10.35 -12.44 12.44
N ARG A 284 -10.74 -11.19 12.72
CA ARG A 284 -11.97 -10.92 13.45
C ARG A 284 -13.21 -11.09 12.58
N ILE A 285 -13.14 -10.68 11.30
CA ILE A 285 -14.23 -10.93 10.34
C ILE A 285 -14.46 -12.43 10.16
N GLU A 286 -13.39 -13.22 9.97
CA GLU A 286 -13.50 -14.67 9.87
C GLU A 286 -14.12 -15.29 11.14
N TYR A 287 -13.83 -14.73 12.33
CA TYR A 287 -14.46 -15.14 13.58
C TYR A 287 -15.96 -14.79 13.62
N ILE A 288 -16.33 -13.55 13.31
CA ILE A 288 -17.73 -13.09 13.28
C ILE A 288 -18.55 -13.96 12.32
N LEU A 289 -18.05 -14.22 11.11
CA LEU A 289 -18.74 -15.05 10.12
C LEU A 289 -18.91 -16.50 10.58
N ARG A 290 -17.90 -17.10 11.21
CA ARG A 290 -18.02 -18.44 11.82
C ARG A 290 -19.06 -18.45 12.94
N SER A 291 -19.10 -17.42 13.78
CA SER A 291 -20.11 -17.32 14.84
C SER A 291 -21.54 -17.22 14.30
N LEU A 292 -21.74 -16.68 13.10
CA LEU A 292 -23.06 -16.51 12.50
C LEU A 292 -23.53 -17.72 11.68
N HIS A 293 -22.62 -18.50 11.10
CA HIS A 293 -22.94 -19.67 10.27
C HIS A 293 -22.66 -21.02 10.95
N GLY A 294 -22.07 -21.02 12.15
CA GLY A 294 -21.66 -22.25 12.84
C GLY A 294 -20.33 -22.80 12.33
N ASP A 295 -20.08 -24.08 12.61
CA ASP A 295 -18.78 -24.72 12.37
C ASP A 295 -18.46 -24.92 10.88
N GLU A 296 -19.49 -24.94 10.00
CA GLU A 296 -19.35 -25.14 8.56
C GLU A 296 -20.00 -24.01 7.74
N PRO A 297 -19.35 -22.83 7.65
CA PRO A 297 -19.85 -21.74 6.81
C PRO A 297 -19.81 -22.12 5.32
N PRO A 298 -20.77 -21.62 4.50
CA PRO A 298 -20.74 -21.83 3.06
C PRO A 298 -19.43 -21.34 2.43
N ALA A 299 -18.92 -22.05 1.42
CA ALA A 299 -17.62 -21.75 0.80
C ALA A 299 -17.54 -20.35 0.16
N GLU A 300 -18.68 -19.78 -0.23
CA GLU A 300 -18.79 -18.39 -0.71
C GLU A 300 -18.59 -17.35 0.40
N VAL A 301 -18.93 -17.70 1.65
CA VAL A 301 -18.76 -16.82 2.82
C VAL A 301 -17.33 -16.90 3.32
N LEU A 302 -16.86 -18.12 3.59
CA LEU A 302 -15.56 -18.38 4.16
C LEU A 302 -14.98 -19.69 3.62
N CYS A 303 -13.74 -19.64 3.14
CA CYS A 303 -13.01 -20.83 2.74
C CYS A 303 -12.52 -21.61 3.98
N PRO A 304 -12.23 -22.92 3.85
CA PRO A 304 -11.58 -23.68 4.90
C PRO A 304 -10.30 -23.00 5.41
N VAL A 305 -9.99 -23.25 6.69
CA VAL A 305 -8.77 -22.76 7.30
C VAL A 305 -7.58 -23.28 6.49
N ASP A 306 -6.62 -22.39 6.21
CA ASP A 306 -5.39 -22.62 5.43
C ASP A 306 -5.50 -22.67 3.89
N ASP A 307 -6.69 -22.81 3.31
CA ASP A 307 -6.85 -22.82 1.84
C ASP A 307 -6.67 -21.42 1.21
N ARG A 308 -7.26 -20.39 1.86
CA ARG A 308 -7.25 -18.98 1.41
C ARG A 308 -7.61 -18.78 -0.07
N CYS A 309 -8.39 -19.68 -0.68
CA CYS A 309 -8.78 -19.63 -2.09
C CYS A 309 -7.57 -19.42 -3.03
N ASP A 310 -6.43 -20.07 -2.74
CA ASP A 310 -5.26 -19.95 -3.60
C ASP A 310 -5.45 -20.76 -4.89
N GLY A 311 -5.19 -20.15 -6.05
CA GLY A 311 -5.31 -20.81 -7.35
C GLY A 311 -6.73 -21.12 -7.87
N VAL A 312 -7.80 -20.88 -7.09
CA VAL A 312 -9.19 -21.12 -7.55
C VAL A 312 -9.73 -19.97 -8.38
N GLU A 313 -10.84 -20.12 -9.12
CA GLU A 313 -11.42 -18.99 -9.86
C GLU A 313 -12.30 -18.10 -8.98
N ARG A 314 -13.21 -18.67 -8.21
CA ARG A 314 -14.16 -17.94 -7.35
C ARG A 314 -13.62 -17.78 -5.93
N LEU A 315 -13.64 -16.56 -5.41
CA LEU A 315 -13.18 -16.23 -4.06
C LEU A 315 -14.36 -16.19 -3.09
N CYS A 316 -14.12 -16.54 -1.82
CA CYS A 316 -15.06 -16.23 -0.75
C CYS A 316 -15.08 -14.73 -0.44
N TRP A 317 -16.11 -14.23 0.27
CA TRP A 317 -16.26 -12.80 0.60
C TRP A 317 -15.03 -12.23 1.31
N VAL A 318 -14.45 -12.97 2.26
CA VAL A 318 -13.24 -12.55 2.98
C VAL A 318 -12.04 -12.47 2.02
N CYS A 319 -11.85 -13.45 1.15
CA CYS A 319 -10.75 -13.44 0.20
C CYS A 319 -10.93 -12.39 -0.91
N HIS A 320 -12.16 -11.99 -1.26
CA HIS A 320 -12.40 -10.81 -2.10
C HIS A 320 -11.89 -9.53 -1.43
N LEU A 321 -12.25 -9.29 -0.17
CA LEU A 321 -11.86 -8.08 0.56
C LEU A 321 -10.35 -8.03 0.83
N PHE A 322 -9.78 -9.14 1.32
CA PHE A 322 -8.41 -9.18 1.84
C PHE A 322 -7.39 -9.76 0.86
N GLY A 323 -7.83 -10.45 -0.19
CA GLY A 323 -6.96 -11.12 -1.16
C GLY A 323 -6.49 -12.52 -0.73
N THR A 324 -5.74 -13.13 -1.63
CA THR A 324 -5.10 -14.44 -1.52
C THR A 324 -3.59 -14.31 -1.79
N PRO A 325 -2.78 -15.38 -1.64
CA PRO A 325 -1.37 -15.33 -2.04
C PRO A 325 -1.17 -14.94 -3.52
N GLY A 326 -1.98 -15.50 -4.43
CA GLY A 326 -1.92 -15.21 -5.86
C GLY A 326 -2.72 -13.99 -6.33
N ARG A 327 -3.68 -13.47 -5.54
CA ARG A 327 -4.57 -12.38 -5.97
C ARG A 327 -4.71 -11.27 -4.94
N ARG A 328 -4.66 -10.03 -5.44
CA ARG A 328 -4.85 -8.83 -4.61
C ARG A 328 -6.31 -8.71 -4.17
N GLY A 329 -6.53 -8.36 -2.90
CA GLY A 329 -7.86 -8.02 -2.38
C GLY A 329 -8.33 -6.63 -2.80
N LEU A 330 -9.58 -6.31 -2.48
CA LEU A 330 -10.19 -5.02 -2.77
C LEU A 330 -9.85 -3.93 -1.74
N LEU A 331 -9.45 -4.29 -0.52
CA LEU A 331 -9.10 -3.34 0.55
C LEU A 331 -7.58 -3.20 0.74
N ALA A 332 -7.13 -1.95 0.93
CA ALA A 332 -5.79 -1.62 1.36
C ALA A 332 -5.80 -0.98 2.75
N PHE A 333 -5.03 -1.54 3.66
CA PHE A 333 -4.84 -1.01 5.02
C PHE A 333 -3.57 -0.16 5.06
N ARG A 334 -3.68 1.07 5.56
CA ARG A 334 -2.55 2.01 5.68
C ARG A 334 -1.77 1.79 6.95
N ASP A 335 -0.49 2.16 6.92
CA ASP A 335 0.31 2.31 8.13
C ASP A 335 -0.24 3.51 8.92
N SER A 336 -0.47 3.32 10.21
CA SER A 336 -0.91 4.40 11.12
C SER A 336 0.30 4.87 11.92
N VAL A 337 0.67 6.14 11.75
CA VAL A 337 1.65 6.79 12.64
C VAL A 337 0.97 7.08 13.97
N ILE A 338 1.68 6.82 15.08
CA ILE A 338 1.20 7.20 16.40
C ILE A 338 1.65 8.62 16.68
N GLU A 339 0.69 9.52 16.77
CA GLU A 339 0.86 10.93 17.11
C GLU A 339 1.03 11.08 18.63
N THR A 340 1.90 12.03 19.02
CA THR A 340 2.23 12.33 20.42
C THR A 340 2.47 11.07 21.28
N PRO A 341 3.35 10.14 20.87
CA PRO A 341 3.49 8.85 21.54
C PRO A 341 4.22 9.02 22.88
N THR A 342 3.63 8.50 23.95
CA THR A 342 4.32 8.32 25.24
C THR A 342 4.73 6.87 25.40
N THR A 343 6.00 6.61 25.74
CA THR A 343 6.47 5.25 26.02
C THR A 343 6.77 5.07 27.50
N ALA A 344 6.46 3.89 28.04
CA ALA A 344 6.79 3.56 29.43
C ALA A 344 7.39 2.17 29.52
N GLY A 345 8.43 2.03 30.35
CA GLY A 345 9.02 0.73 30.65
C GLY A 345 8.03 -0.15 31.43
N ARG A 346 7.82 -1.38 30.96
CA ARG A 346 7.09 -2.43 31.67
C ARG A 346 7.98 -3.66 31.81
N THR A 347 8.15 -4.09 33.05
CA THR A 347 8.87 -5.30 33.40
C THR A 347 7.89 -6.36 33.85
N GLN A 348 7.99 -7.56 33.27
CA GLN A 348 7.18 -8.72 33.60
C GLN A 348 8.09 -9.85 34.06
N VAL A 349 7.65 -10.62 35.05
CA VAL A 349 8.36 -11.79 35.55
C VAL A 349 7.46 -13.00 35.42
N GLY A 350 7.99 -14.10 34.89
CA GLY A 350 7.32 -15.40 34.97
C GLY A 350 7.39 -15.92 36.39
N ILE A 351 6.25 -16.14 37.04
CA ILE A 351 6.20 -16.75 38.38
C ILE A 351 6.12 -18.26 38.23
N ASP A 352 6.95 -18.99 38.96
CA ASP A 352 6.84 -20.44 39.06
C ASP A 352 5.67 -20.81 39.98
N ARG A 353 4.72 -21.60 39.49
CA ARG A 353 3.53 -21.97 40.26
C ARG A 353 3.83 -22.94 41.40
N VAL A 354 4.95 -23.66 41.35
CA VAL A 354 5.37 -24.63 42.38
C VAL A 354 6.16 -23.94 43.47
N THR A 355 7.12 -23.06 43.13
CA THR A 355 7.96 -22.41 44.13
C THR A 355 7.41 -21.06 44.61
N GLY A 356 6.43 -20.47 43.91
CA GLY A 356 5.92 -19.12 44.17
C GLY A 356 6.92 -18.00 43.90
N GLY A 357 8.17 -18.35 43.55
CA GLY A 357 9.25 -17.42 43.26
C GLY A 357 9.25 -16.95 41.80
N ALA A 358 10.00 -15.88 41.55
CA ALA A 358 10.38 -15.51 40.20
C ALA A 358 11.16 -16.68 39.55
N ARG A 359 10.79 -17.08 38.34
CA ARG A 359 11.61 -18.02 37.58
C ARG A 359 12.89 -17.34 37.13
N ASP A 360 14.01 -18.00 37.37
CA ASP A 360 15.31 -17.56 36.89
C ASP A 360 15.29 -17.35 35.37
N GLN A 361 15.91 -16.25 34.93
CA GLN A 361 16.06 -15.84 33.52
C GLN A 361 14.78 -15.49 32.74
N LEU A 362 13.62 -15.33 33.41
CA LEU A 362 12.35 -14.94 32.77
C LEU A 362 11.91 -13.49 33.07
N LEU A 363 12.89 -12.58 33.26
CA LEU A 363 12.64 -11.14 33.28
C LEU A 363 12.42 -10.63 31.85
N PHE A 364 11.21 -10.18 31.55
CA PHE A 364 10.86 -9.60 30.26
C PHE A 364 10.61 -8.11 30.39
N SER A 365 11.56 -7.31 29.89
CA SER A 365 11.40 -5.87 29.78
C SER A 365 10.78 -5.51 28.42
N SER A 366 9.89 -4.53 28.43
CA SER A 366 9.29 -3.96 27.24
C SER A 366 9.10 -2.45 27.40
N ARG A 367 9.08 -1.70 26.30
CA ARG A 367 8.71 -0.29 26.29
C ARG A 367 7.53 -0.10 25.33
N PRO A 368 6.29 -0.49 25.73
CA PRO A 368 5.10 -0.19 24.94
C PRO A 368 4.87 1.32 24.84
N VAL A 369 4.15 1.72 23.79
CA VAL A 369 3.58 3.06 23.65
C VAL A 369 2.30 3.08 24.48
N VAL A 370 2.29 3.78 25.61
CA VAL A 370 1.20 3.76 26.59
C VAL A 370 0.14 4.83 26.36
N ASP A 371 0.45 5.84 25.54
CA ASP A 371 -0.47 6.91 25.19
C ASP A 371 -0.13 7.45 23.79
N GLY A 372 -1.12 8.07 23.14
CA GLY A 372 -1.04 8.64 21.80
C GLY A 372 -2.31 8.39 20.98
N THR A 373 -2.51 9.19 19.94
CA THR A 373 -3.58 8.98 18.96
C THR A 373 -3.04 8.42 17.66
N LEU A 374 -3.87 7.69 16.92
CA LEU A 374 -3.53 7.23 15.59
C LEU A 374 -4.77 7.14 14.71
N THR A 375 -4.57 7.22 13.39
CA THR A 375 -5.67 7.11 12.42
C THR A 375 -5.57 5.80 11.66
N LEU A 376 -6.57 4.94 11.83
CA LEU A 376 -6.77 3.78 10.95
C LEU A 376 -7.38 4.27 9.65
N ARG A 377 -6.69 4.02 8.53
CA ARG A 377 -7.19 4.33 7.18
C ARG A 377 -7.23 3.07 6.33
N ILE A 378 -8.39 2.80 5.73
CA ILE A 378 -8.63 1.73 4.78
C ILE A 378 -9.09 2.34 3.46
N ASP A 379 -8.45 2.00 2.36
CA ASP A 379 -8.82 2.47 1.02
C ASP A 379 -9.36 1.33 0.16
N SER A 380 -10.27 1.68 -0.76
CA SER A 380 -10.64 0.78 -1.87
C SER A 380 -9.54 0.80 -2.93
N LEU A 381 -9.11 -0.39 -3.36
CA LEU A 381 -8.14 -0.57 -4.45
C LEU A 381 -8.76 -0.64 -5.84
N ASP A 382 -10.09 -0.55 -5.90
CA ASP A 382 -10.87 -0.55 -7.12
C ASP A 382 -12.04 0.46 -6.99
N PRO A 383 -11.73 1.77 -6.84
CA PRO A 383 -12.76 2.80 -6.69
C PRO A 383 -13.69 2.86 -7.92
N ASP A 384 -13.22 2.40 -9.08
CA ASP A 384 -13.97 2.42 -10.34
C ASP A 384 -14.78 1.12 -10.60
N GLY A 385 -14.77 0.16 -9.67
CA GLY A 385 -15.70 -1.00 -9.62
C GLY A 385 -15.50 -2.13 -10.65
N ARG A 386 -14.34 -2.25 -11.30
CA ARG A 386 -14.08 -3.21 -12.38
C ARG A 386 -13.85 -4.66 -11.93
N HIS A 387 -13.32 -4.87 -10.74
CA HIS A 387 -13.16 -6.17 -10.09
C HIS A 387 -14.33 -6.48 -9.14
N GLY A 388 -15.42 -5.72 -9.26
CA GLY A 388 -16.53 -5.62 -8.33
C GLY A 388 -16.23 -4.51 -7.30
N PRO A 389 -17.07 -3.46 -7.18
CA PRO A 389 -16.89 -2.48 -6.12
C PRO A 389 -16.93 -3.22 -4.77
N VAL A 390 -16.21 -2.71 -3.77
CA VAL A 390 -16.22 -3.30 -2.41
C VAL A 390 -17.65 -3.49 -1.92
N ASP A 391 -18.52 -2.54 -2.25
CA ASP A 391 -19.93 -2.54 -1.86
C ASP A 391 -20.79 -3.56 -2.65
N ALA A 392 -20.27 -4.23 -3.69
CA ALA A 392 -20.95 -5.35 -4.34
C ALA A 392 -20.54 -6.72 -3.76
N VAL A 393 -19.63 -6.76 -2.77
CA VAL A 393 -19.20 -8.00 -2.14
C VAL A 393 -20.17 -8.41 -1.05
N GLY A 394 -20.59 -9.67 -1.08
CA GLY A 394 -21.35 -10.31 -0.02
C GLY A 394 -22.86 -10.29 -0.23
N PRO A 395 -23.64 -10.49 0.84
CA PRO A 395 -25.07 -10.78 0.72
C PRO A 395 -25.90 -9.53 0.39
N THR A 396 -25.41 -8.33 0.73
CA THR A 396 -26.11 -7.06 0.48
C THR A 396 -25.12 -5.93 0.24
N PRO A 397 -25.51 -4.89 -0.52
CA PRO A 397 -24.67 -3.73 -0.70
C PRO A 397 -24.29 -3.06 0.62
N GLY A 398 -23.01 -2.71 0.77
CA GLY A 398 -22.48 -2.10 2.00
C GLY A 398 -22.16 -3.10 3.13
N TRP A 399 -22.34 -4.40 2.91
CA TRP A 399 -21.98 -5.44 3.88
C TRP A 399 -20.54 -5.28 4.41
N ALA A 400 -19.57 -5.03 3.53
CA ALA A 400 -18.18 -4.82 3.94
C ALA A 400 -18.03 -3.68 4.95
N ARG A 401 -18.77 -2.56 4.82
CA ARG A 401 -18.75 -1.47 5.82
C ARG A 401 -19.34 -1.93 7.15
N THR A 402 -20.44 -2.67 7.09
CA THR A 402 -21.10 -3.21 8.28
C THR A 402 -20.16 -4.13 9.05
N VAL A 403 -19.48 -5.08 8.39
CA VAL A 403 -18.55 -5.98 9.10
C VAL A 403 -17.37 -5.24 9.70
N LEU A 404 -16.81 -4.28 8.97
CA LEU A 404 -15.69 -3.47 9.47
C LEU A 404 -16.12 -2.67 10.72
N SER A 405 -17.36 -2.18 10.74
CA SER A 405 -17.93 -1.47 11.89
C SER A 405 -18.09 -2.36 13.12
N HIS A 406 -18.47 -3.64 12.93
CA HIS A 406 -18.50 -4.61 14.02
C HIS A 406 -17.10 -4.92 14.56
N VAL A 407 -16.08 -5.03 13.70
CA VAL A 407 -14.69 -5.18 14.16
C VAL A 407 -14.23 -3.96 14.95
N LEU A 408 -14.59 -2.75 14.51
CA LEU A 408 -14.29 -1.52 15.26
C LEU A 408 -14.99 -1.49 16.60
N ARG A 409 -16.23 -1.98 16.68
CA ARG A 409 -16.95 -2.13 17.94
C ARG A 409 -16.27 -3.11 18.87
N ASP A 410 -15.82 -4.25 18.36
CA ASP A 410 -15.07 -5.23 19.15
C ASP A 410 -13.72 -4.68 19.65
N LEU A 411 -13.05 -3.82 18.85
CA LEU A 411 -11.85 -3.11 19.27
C LEU A 411 -12.17 -2.11 20.39
N ASP A 412 -13.20 -1.29 20.20
CA ASP A 412 -13.62 -0.29 21.18
C ASP A 412 -14.06 -0.93 22.49
N ASP A 413 -14.85 -2.00 22.44
CA ASP A 413 -15.30 -2.76 23.62
C ASP A 413 -14.16 -3.55 24.30
N GLY A 414 -12.95 -3.57 23.71
CA GLY A 414 -11.77 -4.26 24.26
C GLY A 414 -11.81 -5.79 24.12
N LEU A 415 -12.67 -6.32 23.24
CA LEU A 415 -12.77 -7.76 22.96
C LEU A 415 -11.60 -8.27 22.13
N ILE A 416 -10.98 -7.39 21.36
CA ILE A 416 -9.75 -7.63 20.62
C ILE A 416 -8.77 -6.47 20.81
N GLY A 417 -7.49 -6.75 20.63
CA GLY A 417 -6.43 -5.75 20.73
C GLY A 417 -5.40 -5.89 19.61
N ILE A 418 -4.53 -4.89 19.49
CA ILE A 418 -3.58 -4.74 18.40
C ILE A 418 -2.16 -5.05 18.90
N GLY A 419 -1.41 -5.81 18.09
CA GLY A 419 -0.01 -6.10 18.37
C GLY A 419 0.19 -7.32 19.27
N SER A 420 1.27 -7.28 20.06
CA SER A 420 1.72 -8.41 20.85
C SER A 420 1.32 -8.30 22.32
N ARG A 421 1.19 -9.46 22.98
CA ARG A 421 0.84 -9.59 24.41
C ARG A 421 -0.52 -8.99 24.78
N VAL A 422 -1.48 -9.06 23.86
CA VAL A 422 -2.87 -8.64 24.11
C VAL A 422 -3.48 -9.36 25.32
N SER A 423 -3.21 -10.66 25.47
CA SER A 423 -3.63 -11.46 26.63
C SER A 423 -3.00 -11.04 27.98
N ARG A 424 -2.07 -10.07 27.98
CA ARG A 424 -1.43 -9.51 29.18
C ARG A 424 -1.80 -8.03 29.41
N GLY A 425 -2.90 -7.56 28.82
CA GLY A 425 -3.38 -6.17 28.99
C GLY A 425 -2.60 -5.15 28.19
N LEU A 426 -2.14 -5.51 26.99
CA LEU A 426 -1.61 -4.58 25.98
C LEU A 426 -2.56 -4.55 24.78
N GLY A 427 -2.39 -3.58 23.88
CA GLY A 427 -3.07 -3.60 22.58
C GLY A 427 -4.46 -2.96 22.54
N GLY A 428 -4.95 -2.42 23.65
CA GLY A 428 -6.25 -1.79 23.77
C GLY A 428 -6.29 -0.38 23.16
N VAL A 429 -7.33 -0.12 22.39
CA VAL A 429 -7.61 1.19 21.78
C VAL A 429 -9.09 1.54 21.93
N ARG A 430 -9.42 2.83 21.87
CA ARG A 430 -10.80 3.34 21.83
C ARG A 430 -11.02 4.16 20.57
N VAL A 431 -12.22 4.07 19.99
CA VAL A 431 -12.63 4.90 18.87
C VAL A 431 -12.98 6.30 19.36
N VAL A 432 -12.33 7.29 18.78
CA VAL A 432 -12.53 8.71 19.09
C VAL A 432 -13.46 9.35 18.06
N ASP A 433 -13.20 9.11 16.78
CA ASP A 433 -13.92 9.76 15.68
C ASP A 433 -13.83 8.95 14.38
N PRO A 434 -14.94 8.74 13.64
CA PRO A 434 -16.32 9.00 14.06
C PRO A 434 -16.77 8.05 15.17
N GLN A 435 -17.71 8.50 15.99
CA GLN A 435 -18.36 7.65 16.99
C GLN A 435 -19.06 6.45 16.32
N ILE A 436 -18.90 5.26 16.91
CA ILE A 436 -19.50 4.04 16.37
C ILE A 436 -21.04 4.13 16.51
N PRO A 437 -21.81 4.02 15.41
CA PRO A 437 -23.27 4.05 15.48
C PRO A 437 -23.81 2.97 16.42
N THR A 438 -24.83 3.31 17.21
CA THR A 438 -25.53 2.35 18.08
C THR A 438 -27.05 2.51 17.86
N PRO A 439 -27.77 1.46 17.41
CA PRO A 439 -27.29 0.11 17.10
C PRO A 439 -26.55 0.03 15.76
N LEU A 440 -25.66 -0.96 15.61
CA LEU A 440 -25.09 -1.33 14.31
C LEU A 440 -26.07 -2.22 13.52
N PRO A 441 -26.11 -2.09 12.18
CA PRO A 441 -26.90 -2.98 11.35
C PRO A 441 -26.41 -4.44 11.45
N PRO A 442 -27.30 -5.43 11.26
CA PRO A 442 -26.91 -6.84 11.30
C PRO A 442 -25.97 -7.17 10.15
N VAL A 443 -25.10 -8.15 10.41
CA VAL A 443 -24.11 -8.62 9.44
C VAL A 443 -24.76 -9.30 8.24
N LEU A 444 -25.67 -10.24 8.51
CA LEU A 444 -26.47 -10.92 7.49
C LEU A 444 -27.87 -10.32 7.51
N SER A 445 -28.51 -10.23 6.35
CA SER A 445 -29.92 -9.86 6.27
C SER A 445 -30.79 -11.00 6.82
N GLN A 446 -31.96 -10.67 7.39
CA GLN A 446 -32.85 -11.64 8.02
C GLN A 446 -33.36 -12.74 7.05
N ASN A 447 -33.31 -12.50 5.73
CA ASN A 447 -33.73 -13.46 4.71
C ASN A 447 -32.69 -14.55 4.40
N THR A 448 -31.48 -14.50 4.95
CA THR A 448 -30.45 -15.54 4.69
C THR A 448 -30.66 -16.81 5.53
N GLN A 449 -31.54 -16.78 6.54
CA GLN A 449 -31.82 -17.95 7.40
C GLN A 449 -32.91 -18.89 6.86
N GLU A 450 -33.65 -18.54 5.80
CA GLU A 450 -34.76 -19.38 5.30
C GLU A 450 -34.34 -20.41 4.23
N VAL A 451 -33.06 -20.49 3.84
CA VAL A 451 -32.57 -21.47 2.84
C VAL A 451 -31.72 -22.56 3.50
N THR A 452 -32.20 -23.12 4.61
CA THR A 452 -31.77 -24.43 5.10
C THR A 452 -32.96 -25.08 5.82
N GLY A 453 -33.86 -25.65 5.03
CA GLY A 453 -34.89 -26.58 5.45
C GLY A 453 -34.69 -27.92 4.76
#